data_AF-R1DJB9-F1
#
_entry.id   AF-R1DJB9-F1
#
_cell.length_a   1.000
_cell.length_b   1.000
_cell.length_c   1.000
_cell.angle_alpha   90.00
_cell.angle_beta   90.00
_cell.angle_gamma   90.00
#
_symmetry.space_group_name_H-M   'P 1'
#
loop_
_entity.id
_entity.type
_entity.pdbx_description
1 polymer ?
#
loop_
_entity_poly.entity_id
_entity_poly.type
_entity_poly.pdbx_seq_one_letter_code
_entity_poly.pdbx_strand_id
1 'polypeptide(L)'
;MFYYARSFNQDISAWNVSAVITMSHMFTSARSFNQDIGAWDTSAVTCMTYMFAHAFNQDIGSWDVSAVTIMRAMFFSATCFSHTLCSDAWRDSKSNADQTSMWGHGMFTDTNGGGIC
;
A
#
# COMPACT_ATOMS: atom_id res chain seq x y z
N MET A 1 8.14 10.05 4.20
CA MET A 1 8.17 10.69 5.54
C MET A 1 8.91 9.84 6.58
N PHE A 2 8.82 8.50 6.54
CA PHE A 2 9.57 7.57 7.42
C PHE A 2 10.56 6.70 6.63
N TYR A 3 11.07 7.22 5.52
CA TYR A 3 12.05 6.53 4.69
C TYR A 3 13.29 6.19 5.52
N TYR A 4 13.66 4.90 5.60
CA TYR A 4 14.74 4.36 6.45
C TYR A 4 14.57 4.46 7.98
N ALA A 5 13.38 4.80 8.48
CA ALA A 5 13.11 4.76 9.92
C ALA A 5 12.91 3.31 10.41
N ARG A 6 14.00 2.51 10.41
CA ARG A 6 13.96 1.05 10.56
C ARG A 6 13.18 0.56 11.79
N SER A 7 13.25 1.30 12.89
CA SER A 7 12.61 0.97 14.17
C SER A 7 11.26 1.67 14.40
N PHE A 8 10.78 2.47 13.43
CA PHE A 8 9.51 3.17 13.57
C PHE A 8 8.35 2.16 13.49
N ASN A 9 7.52 2.13 14.53
CA ASN A 9 6.32 1.31 14.62
C ASN A 9 5.33 1.93 15.65
N GLN A 10 5.22 3.26 15.63
CA GLN A 10 4.33 3.97 16.53
C GLN A 10 2.94 4.08 15.91
N ASP A 11 1.90 4.02 16.74
CA ASP A 11 0.51 4.14 16.30
C ASP A 11 0.28 5.50 15.61
N ILE A 12 -0.25 5.42 14.39
CA ILE A 12 -0.62 6.55 13.54
C ILE A 12 -2.01 6.37 12.93
N SER A 13 -2.81 5.44 13.48
CA SER A 13 -4.17 5.14 13.02
C SER A 13 -5.06 6.39 13.01
N ALA A 14 -4.86 7.31 13.96
CA ALA A 14 -5.64 8.54 14.13
C ALA A 14 -5.24 9.70 13.19
N TRP A 15 -4.27 9.50 12.30
CA TRP A 15 -3.82 10.56 11.41
C TRP A 15 -4.87 10.90 10.34
N ASN A 16 -5.14 12.19 10.17
CA ASN A 16 -5.96 12.66 9.07
C ASN A 16 -5.10 12.81 7.81
N VAL A 17 -5.34 11.94 6.83
CA VAL A 17 -4.66 11.92 5.54
C VAL A 17 -5.57 12.26 4.35
N SER A 18 -6.80 12.73 4.59
CA SER A 18 -7.79 12.98 3.53
C SER A 18 -7.40 14.06 2.52
N ALA A 19 -6.47 14.94 2.87
CA ALA A 19 -5.92 15.97 1.98
C ALA A 19 -4.59 15.57 1.34
N VAL A 20 -4.06 14.38 1.63
CA VAL A 20 -2.76 13.94 1.12
C VAL A 20 -2.91 13.49 -0.33
N ILE A 21 -2.17 14.14 -1.22
CA ILE A 21 -2.20 13.82 -2.66
C ILE A 21 -1.17 12.74 -3.03
N THR A 22 -0.04 12.69 -2.31
CA THR A 22 1.10 11.81 -2.63
C THR A 22 1.59 11.11 -1.38
N MET A 23 1.60 9.78 -1.42
CA MET A 23 2.12 8.90 -0.35
C MET A 23 3.37 8.11 -0.80
N SER A 24 4.12 8.63 -1.77
CA SER A 24 5.31 7.94 -2.26
C SER A 24 6.37 7.76 -1.16
N HIS A 25 6.94 6.56 -1.08
CA HIS A 25 8.02 6.20 -0.16
C HIS A 25 7.74 6.46 1.32
N MET A 26 6.48 6.44 1.76
CA MET A 26 6.14 6.86 3.11
C MET A 26 6.80 5.97 4.17
N PHE A 27 6.76 4.64 3.99
CA PHE A 27 7.32 3.64 4.91
C PHE A 27 8.38 2.74 4.27
N THR A 28 8.88 3.06 3.08
CA THR A 28 9.95 2.25 2.48
C THR A 28 11.14 2.16 3.44
N SER A 29 11.67 0.96 3.63
CA SER A 29 12.78 0.68 4.55
C SER A 29 12.49 0.93 6.05
N ALA A 30 11.26 1.27 6.45
CA ALA A 30 10.83 1.32 7.85
C ALA A 30 10.53 -0.10 8.37
N ARG A 31 11.57 -0.95 8.42
CA ARG A 31 11.48 -2.42 8.55
C ARG A 31 10.46 -2.92 9.58
N SER A 32 10.33 -2.28 10.74
CA SER A 32 9.45 -2.70 11.84
C SER A 32 8.00 -2.19 11.75
N PHE A 33 7.67 -1.32 10.80
CA PHE A 33 6.35 -0.70 10.73
C PHE A 33 5.27 -1.72 10.32
N ASN A 34 4.28 -1.91 11.19
CA ASN A 34 3.13 -2.79 10.99
C ASN A 34 1.88 -2.32 11.76
N GLN A 35 1.66 -1.01 11.82
CA GLN A 35 0.50 -0.44 12.50
C GLN A 35 -0.74 -0.44 11.61
N ASP A 36 -1.91 -0.56 12.23
CA ASP A 36 -3.19 -0.49 11.55
C ASP A 36 -3.42 0.91 10.99
N ILE A 37 -3.62 0.95 9.67
CA ILE A 37 -3.90 2.15 8.87
C ILE A 37 -5.08 1.92 7.92
N GLY A 38 -5.87 0.87 8.14
CA GLY A 38 -7.02 0.53 7.30
C GLY A 38 -8.13 1.60 7.33
N ALA A 39 -8.18 2.40 8.39
CA ALA A 39 -9.14 3.49 8.57
C ALA A 39 -8.77 4.81 7.88
N TRP A 40 -7.62 4.88 7.20
CA TRP A 40 -7.19 6.10 6.50
C TRP A 40 -8.06 6.41 5.28
N ASP A 41 -8.44 7.68 5.14
CA ASP A 41 -9.10 8.19 3.94
C ASP A 41 -8.07 8.50 2.85
N THR A 42 -7.97 7.62 1.86
CA THR A 42 -7.04 7.74 0.73
C THR A 42 -7.68 8.28 -0.55
N SER A 43 -8.93 8.75 -0.50
CA SER A 43 -9.71 9.16 -1.68
C SER A 43 -9.08 10.28 -2.52
N ALA A 44 -8.26 11.14 -1.89
CA ALA A 44 -7.53 12.21 -2.57
C ALA A 44 -6.15 11.79 -3.12
N VAL A 45 -5.67 10.60 -2.79
CA VAL A 45 -4.31 10.16 -3.14
C VAL A 45 -4.23 9.80 -4.61
N THR A 46 -3.20 10.31 -5.28
CA THR A 46 -2.94 10.04 -6.70
C THR A 46 -1.70 9.17 -6.93
N CYS A 47 -0.78 9.10 -5.96
CA CYS A 47 0.47 8.37 -6.09
C CYS A 47 0.88 7.63 -4.81
N MET A 48 1.09 6.31 -4.91
CA MET A 48 1.43 5.38 -3.82
C MET A 48 2.70 4.55 -4.09
N THR A 49 3.65 5.13 -4.81
CA THR A 49 4.90 4.46 -5.22
C THR A 49 5.75 4.03 -4.01
N TYR A 50 6.19 2.76 -3.95
CA TYR A 50 7.00 2.19 -2.85
C TYR A 50 6.47 2.51 -1.43
N MET A 51 5.17 2.38 -1.20
CA MET A 51 4.55 2.81 0.06
C MET A 51 5.00 2.03 1.30
N PHE A 52 4.99 0.71 1.23
CA PHE A 52 4.97 -0.14 2.43
C PHE A 52 6.34 -0.62 2.92
N ALA A 53 6.38 -0.89 4.22
CA ALA A 53 7.51 -1.49 4.93
C ALA A 53 7.53 -3.01 4.80
N HIS A 54 8.67 -3.62 5.13
CA HIS A 54 8.86 -5.07 5.11
C HIS A 54 7.88 -5.84 5.99
N ALA A 55 7.72 -5.43 7.25
CA ALA A 55 6.87 -6.14 8.20
C ALA A 55 5.37 -5.82 8.04
N PHE A 56 4.98 -5.00 7.06
CA PHE A 56 3.59 -4.56 6.92
C PHE A 56 2.70 -5.74 6.48
N ASN A 57 1.64 -6.00 7.27
CA ASN A 57 0.65 -7.04 7.02
C ASN A 57 -0.72 -6.69 7.64
N GLN A 58 -1.16 -5.44 7.46
CA GLN A 58 -2.47 -4.99 7.92
C GLN A 58 -3.46 -4.92 6.76
N ASP A 59 -4.76 -5.04 7.10
CA ASP A 59 -5.82 -4.93 6.12
C ASP A 59 -5.98 -3.47 5.66
N ILE A 60 -6.03 -3.29 4.34
CA ILE A 60 -6.22 -2.02 3.64
C ILE A 60 -7.26 -2.15 2.52
N GLY A 61 -8.08 -3.21 2.56
CA GLY A 61 -9.12 -3.45 1.57
C GLY A 61 -10.16 -2.33 1.50
N SER A 62 -10.35 -1.59 2.60
CA SER A 62 -11.24 -0.43 2.73
C SER A 62 -10.72 0.85 2.06
N TRP A 63 -9.45 0.91 1.65
CA TRP A 63 -8.89 2.11 1.03
C TRP A 63 -9.57 2.44 -0.30
N ASP A 64 -9.96 3.71 -0.45
CA ASP A 64 -10.37 4.25 -1.74
C ASP A 64 -9.14 4.59 -2.56
N VAL A 65 -8.90 3.81 -3.61
CA VAL A 65 -7.78 3.99 -4.53
C VAL A 65 -8.22 4.40 -5.94
N SER A 66 -9.48 4.82 -6.10
CA SER A 66 -10.08 5.19 -7.40
C SER A 66 -9.42 6.41 -8.06
N ALA A 67 -8.83 7.30 -7.25
CA ALA A 67 -8.08 8.47 -7.69
C ALA A 67 -6.60 8.17 -8.01
N VAL A 68 -6.10 7.00 -7.59
CA VAL A 68 -4.68 6.65 -7.73
C VAL A 68 -4.35 6.35 -9.18
N THR A 69 -3.36 7.06 -9.71
CA THR A 69 -2.85 6.88 -11.08
C THR A 69 -1.51 6.16 -11.10
N ILE A 70 -0.78 6.14 -9.97
CA ILE A 70 0.56 5.54 -9.87
C ILE A 70 0.66 4.68 -8.61
N MET A 71 0.75 3.35 -8.78
CA MET A 71 0.97 2.36 -7.69
C MET A 71 2.28 1.57 -7.85
N ARG A 72 3.27 2.16 -8.53
CA ARG A 72 4.51 1.45 -8.85
C ARG A 72 5.22 0.94 -7.58
N ALA A 73 5.45 -0.36 -7.53
CA ALA A 73 6.18 -1.10 -6.52
C ALA A 73 5.65 -0.84 -5.11
N MET A 74 4.36 -0.54 -4.95
CA MET A 74 3.72 -0.21 -3.68
C MET A 74 4.02 -1.26 -2.59
N PHE A 75 3.99 -2.53 -2.96
CA PHE A 75 4.26 -3.68 -2.09
C PHE A 75 5.63 -4.33 -2.29
N PHE A 76 6.51 -3.76 -3.13
CA PHE A 76 7.80 -4.39 -3.46
C PHE A 76 8.66 -4.73 -2.24
N SER A 77 8.59 -3.91 -1.20
CA SER A 77 9.29 -4.16 0.06
C SER A 77 8.49 -4.99 1.06
N ALA A 78 7.16 -5.08 0.93
CA ALA A 78 6.24 -5.67 1.91
C ALA A 78 6.11 -7.19 1.74
N THR A 79 7.21 -7.89 2.00
CA THR A 79 7.30 -9.36 1.87
C THR A 79 6.41 -10.12 2.85
N CYS A 80 5.99 -9.49 3.94
CA CYS A 80 5.08 -10.07 4.93
C CYS A 80 3.59 -9.88 4.58
N PHE A 81 3.26 -9.13 3.52
CA PHE A 81 1.88 -8.85 3.16
C PHE A 81 1.21 -10.07 2.52
N SER A 82 0.12 -10.53 3.14
CA SER A 82 -0.56 -11.78 2.77
C SER A 82 -2.07 -11.63 2.59
N HIS A 83 -2.59 -10.41 2.63
CA HIS A 83 -4.02 -10.13 2.47
C HIS A 83 -4.41 -10.07 1.00
N THR A 84 -5.63 -10.53 0.69
CA THR A 84 -6.26 -10.36 -0.62
C THR A 84 -7.07 -9.06 -0.64
N LEU A 85 -6.84 -8.23 -1.66
CA LEU A 85 -7.49 -6.93 -1.82
C LEU A 85 -8.67 -7.07 -2.80
N CYS A 86 -9.87 -7.19 -2.25
CA CYS A 86 -11.05 -7.57 -3.03
C CYS A 86 -12.07 -6.43 -3.27
N SER A 87 -11.81 -5.22 -2.80
CA SER A 87 -12.79 -4.14 -2.98
C SER A 87 -12.86 -3.70 -4.44
N ASP A 88 -14.01 -3.18 -4.84
CA ASP A 88 -14.21 -2.62 -6.18
C ASP A 88 -13.16 -1.53 -6.48
N ALA A 89 -12.77 -0.76 -5.46
CA ALA A 89 -11.71 0.25 -5.59
C ALA A 89 -10.36 -0.36 -5.98
N TRP A 90 -9.98 -1.48 -5.37
CA TRP A 90 -8.74 -2.21 -5.70
C TRP A 90 -8.82 -2.90 -7.07
N ARG A 91 -9.97 -3.51 -7.39
CA ARG A 91 -10.18 -4.22 -8.66
C ARG A 91 -10.18 -3.27 -9.87
N ASP A 92 -10.90 -2.16 -9.75
CA ASP A 92 -11.17 -1.23 -10.85
C ASP A 92 -10.21 -0.03 -10.87
N SER A 93 -9.12 -0.09 -10.09
CA SER A 93 -8.12 0.98 -9.99
C SER A 93 -7.54 1.38 -11.36
N LYS A 94 -7.37 2.68 -11.59
CA LYS A 94 -6.83 3.20 -12.86
C LYS A 94 -5.37 2.83 -13.09
N SER A 95 -4.61 2.63 -12.01
CA SER A 95 -3.22 2.16 -12.09
C SER A 95 -3.11 0.65 -12.36
N ASN A 96 -4.24 -0.07 -12.34
CA ASN A 96 -4.31 -1.53 -12.51
C ASN A 96 -4.24 -1.98 -13.99
N ALA A 97 -4.08 -1.06 -14.94
CA ALA A 97 -3.94 -1.38 -16.35
C ALA A 97 -2.64 -2.14 -16.70
N ASP A 98 -1.59 -2.01 -15.88
CA ASP A 98 -0.29 -2.68 -16.04
C ASP A 98 0.20 -3.24 -14.68
N GLN A 99 -0.47 -4.24 -14.11
CA GLN A 99 -0.21 -4.66 -12.71
C GLN A 99 1.11 -5.39 -12.48
N THR A 100 1.92 -5.51 -13.52
CA THR A 100 3.37 -5.72 -13.37
C THR A 100 4.02 -4.65 -12.51
N SER A 101 3.41 -3.46 -12.46
CA SER A 101 3.93 -2.33 -11.70
C SER A 101 3.62 -2.39 -10.20
N MET A 102 2.58 -3.07 -9.69
CA MET A 102 2.20 -3.00 -8.27
C MET A 102 3.07 -3.86 -7.34
N TRP A 103 3.40 -5.08 -7.79
CA TRP A 103 4.11 -6.09 -7.00
C TRP A 103 5.60 -6.22 -7.38
N GLY A 104 6.05 -5.50 -8.41
CA GLY A 104 7.46 -5.40 -8.81
C GLY A 104 8.11 -6.68 -9.37
N HIS A 105 7.41 -7.80 -9.35
CA HIS A 105 7.62 -9.00 -10.18
C HIS A 105 6.27 -9.32 -10.82
N GLY A 106 6.22 -9.96 -12.00
CA GLY A 106 5.01 -10.29 -12.76
C GLY A 106 4.05 -11.27 -12.04
N MET A 107 3.59 -10.90 -10.85
CA MET A 107 2.79 -11.67 -9.92
C MET A 107 1.36 -11.14 -9.97
N PHE A 108 0.59 -11.77 -10.83
CA PHE A 108 -0.86 -11.86 -10.68
C PHE A 108 -1.30 -13.20 -10.08
N THR A 109 -0.35 -14.10 -9.78
CA THR A 109 -0.67 -15.37 -9.16
C THR A 109 0.29 -15.67 -8.02
N ASP A 110 -0.32 -16.19 -6.99
CA ASP A 110 0.16 -16.57 -5.69
C ASP A 110 1.43 -17.42 -5.68
N THR A 111 2.44 -16.94 -4.96
CA THR A 111 3.32 -17.84 -4.20
C THR A 111 3.49 -17.41 -2.75
N ASN A 112 2.99 -16.23 -2.35
CA ASN A 112 2.99 -15.73 -0.96
C ASN A 112 1.61 -15.22 -0.47
N GLY A 113 0.51 -15.50 -1.17
CA GLY A 113 -0.87 -15.33 -0.69
C GLY A 113 -1.59 -13.98 -0.91
N GLY A 114 -0.88 -12.88 -1.19
CA GLY A 114 -1.50 -11.59 -1.51
C GLY A 114 -1.83 -11.42 -2.99
N GLY A 115 -3.00 -10.88 -3.32
CA GLY A 115 -3.49 -10.67 -4.69
C GLY A 115 -4.72 -9.75 -4.75
N ILE A 116 -5.13 -9.35 -5.95
CA ILE A 116 -6.44 -8.72 -6.21
C ILE A 116 -7.39 -9.84 -6.65
N CYS A 117 -8.66 -9.78 -6.26
CA CYS A 117 -9.67 -10.77 -6.67
C CYS A 117 -9.96 -10.76 -8.19
#